data_AF-A0A2D6E6K0-F1
#
_entry.id   AF-A0A2D6E6K0-F1
#
_cell.length_a   1.000
_cell.length_b   1.000
_cell.length_c   1.000
_cell.angle_alpha   90.00
_cell.angle_beta   90.00
_cell.angle_gamma   90.00
#
_symmetry.space_group_name_H-M   'P 1'
#
loop_
_entity.id
_entity.type
_entity.pdbx_description
1 polymer ?
#
loop_
_entity_poly.entity_id
_entity_poly.type
_entity_poly.pdbx_seq_one_letter_code
_entity_poly.pdbx_strand_id
1 'polypeptide(L)'
;MPIITEAKATNEQTALETYVFRKLYKEEIYPEFGPRFIDYWYDKAFYGRINRREEIVVPKTTALKQIRSDSGTHMAINFVADAFDGLRRALQNGILRGVIESGASVYTVLKPKAAWTSGDNSYLIYLGILDEIFIETFLAEGQRFQKIKSFNDYLKYYILYLNKMIDNSMPITKSGFVISKYCSPMISGLNIELNKENHGIDSKKQKIFIQDLNFEVFRDTAAKFGFVVDKNAPWRLTAELASPRMQLFAQNYGLTYEPGSASNIFESYYDKTYRQDIDSLMSFFLFSYESFIEAYPISKELKISKCNNKAYIERLARKHMRGTTYAIHYGDAYWLKLYFKLRLKENGISLFPPKLKIHLRQIEDFNKMWSVPREDVEWSNKMANISETINQRILDLSSERWWIKTITKKEKFDILGSVSDAGNDVY
;
A
#
# COMPACT_ATOMS: atom_id res chain seq x y z
N MET A 1 32.93 9.60 -23.06
CA MET A 1 31.46 9.39 -22.97
C MET A 1 30.78 10.74 -23.08
N PRO A 2 29.68 10.89 -23.83
CA PRO A 2 28.94 12.15 -23.86
C PRO A 2 28.46 12.51 -22.45
N ILE A 3 28.57 13.78 -22.07
CA ILE A 3 28.07 14.29 -20.78
C ILE A 3 26.54 14.22 -20.84
N ILE A 4 25.95 13.26 -20.14
CA ILE A 4 24.50 13.15 -20.02
C ILE A 4 24.05 14.16 -18.97
N THR A 5 23.45 15.27 -19.40
CA THR A 5 22.99 16.36 -18.50
C THR A 5 21.48 16.33 -18.23
N GLU A 6 20.76 15.37 -18.84
CA GLU A 6 19.30 15.27 -18.76
C GLU A 6 18.87 13.88 -18.28
N ALA A 7 18.05 13.83 -17.24
CA ALA A 7 17.41 12.59 -16.81
C ALA A 7 16.25 12.24 -17.74
N LYS A 8 16.47 11.33 -18.67
CA LYS A 8 15.47 10.88 -19.65
C LYS A 8 14.68 9.64 -19.20
N ALA A 9 14.77 9.26 -17.93
CA ALA A 9 14.19 8.01 -17.46
C ALA A 9 12.66 8.01 -17.63
N THR A 10 12.14 6.93 -18.20
CA THR A 10 10.70 6.59 -18.20
C THR A 10 10.49 5.15 -17.74
N ASN A 11 9.24 4.79 -17.43
CA ASN A 11 8.85 3.39 -17.14
C ASN A 11 8.77 2.51 -18.40
N GLU A 12 8.97 3.06 -19.59
CA GLU A 12 8.83 2.36 -20.88
C GLU A 12 10.18 1.92 -21.47
N GLN A 13 11.29 2.33 -20.85
CA GLN A 13 12.65 2.00 -21.28
C GLN A 13 13.11 0.62 -20.78
N THR A 14 14.24 0.17 -21.32
CA THR A 14 14.88 -1.07 -20.82
C THR A 14 15.34 -0.90 -19.37
N ALA A 15 15.40 -2.01 -18.63
CA ALA A 15 15.78 -1.97 -17.21
C ALA A 15 17.16 -1.29 -16.97
N LEU A 16 18.12 -1.52 -17.88
CA LEU A 16 19.45 -0.92 -17.79
C LEU A 16 19.41 0.60 -18.03
N GLU A 17 18.71 1.05 -19.07
CA GLU A 17 18.56 2.48 -19.36
C GLU A 17 17.82 3.21 -18.24
N THR A 18 16.71 2.64 -17.77
CA THR A 18 15.98 3.19 -16.62
C THR A 18 16.87 3.30 -15.40
N TYR A 19 17.70 2.29 -15.11
CA TYR A 19 18.64 2.33 -13.99
C TYR A 19 19.65 3.48 -14.14
N VAL A 20 20.31 3.58 -15.30
CA VAL A 20 21.33 4.60 -15.56
C VAL A 20 20.74 6.01 -15.44
N PHE A 21 19.60 6.29 -16.08
CA PHE A 21 19.02 7.63 -16.04
C PHE A 21 18.40 7.99 -14.68
N ARG A 22 17.85 7.02 -13.94
CA ARG A 22 17.37 7.28 -12.57
C ARG A 22 18.51 7.50 -11.59
N LYS A 23 19.64 6.83 -11.78
CA LYS A 23 20.85 7.07 -10.99
C LYS A 23 21.35 8.50 -11.22
N LEU A 24 21.43 8.93 -12.47
CA LEU A 24 21.76 10.32 -12.82
C LEU A 24 20.79 11.32 -12.18
N TYR A 25 19.47 11.08 -12.28
CA TYR A 25 18.47 11.94 -11.64
C TYR A 25 18.72 12.06 -10.13
N LYS A 26 18.99 10.93 -9.50
CA LYS A 26 19.15 10.82 -8.05
C LYS A 26 20.42 11.50 -7.56
N GLU A 27 21.54 11.28 -8.22
CA GLU A 27 22.86 11.66 -7.70
C GLU A 27 23.30 13.04 -8.21
N GLU A 28 22.86 13.45 -9.41
CA GLU A 28 23.41 14.65 -10.06
C GLU A 28 22.37 15.76 -10.31
N ILE A 29 21.07 15.46 -10.36
CA ILE A 29 20.04 16.44 -10.76
C ILE A 29 19.23 16.96 -9.56
N TYR A 30 18.80 16.09 -8.65
CA TYR A 30 18.05 16.55 -7.49
C TYR A 30 19.01 17.20 -6.46
N PRO A 31 18.76 18.44 -5.99
CA PRO A 31 19.70 19.11 -5.12
C PRO A 31 19.83 18.40 -3.76
N GLU A 32 21.05 18.01 -3.40
CA GLU A 32 21.33 17.34 -2.12
C GLU A 32 21.44 18.32 -0.95
N PHE A 33 21.84 19.56 -1.23
CA PHE A 33 21.93 20.63 -0.23
C PHE A 33 20.56 21.29 0.02
N GLY A 34 20.48 22.02 1.14
CA GLY A 34 19.29 22.72 1.59
C GLY A 34 18.36 21.86 2.47
N PRO A 35 17.04 22.11 2.46
CA PRO A 35 16.09 21.39 3.30
C PRO A 35 16.00 19.91 2.95
N ARG A 36 15.71 19.07 3.95
CA ARG A 36 15.51 17.64 3.74
C ARG A 36 14.37 17.37 2.75
N PHE A 37 14.52 16.30 1.98
CA PHE A 37 13.51 15.75 1.08
C PHE A 37 13.05 14.37 1.58
N ILE A 38 11.96 13.87 1.01
CA ILE A 38 11.53 12.48 1.21
C ILE A 38 11.66 11.69 -0.09
N ASP A 39 12.05 10.42 0.00
CA ASP A 39 12.14 9.51 -1.15
C ASP A 39 11.20 8.32 -0.94
N TYR A 40 9.98 8.41 -1.48
CA TYR A 40 9.00 7.32 -1.39
C TYR A 40 9.34 6.10 -2.25
N TRP A 41 10.26 6.21 -3.21
CA TRP A 41 10.61 5.10 -4.08
C TRP A 41 11.66 4.20 -3.45
N TYR A 42 12.63 4.78 -2.74
CA TYR A 42 13.83 4.03 -2.31
C TYR A 42 14.15 4.11 -0.81
N ASP A 43 13.52 4.96 -0.01
CA ASP A 43 13.82 5.09 1.44
C ASP A 43 12.56 5.02 2.32
N LYS A 44 11.62 5.94 2.11
CA LYS A 44 10.46 6.15 2.98
C LYS A 44 9.15 5.67 2.35
N ALA A 45 9.20 4.55 1.65
CA ALA A 45 8.05 4.01 0.92
C ALA A 45 6.77 3.93 1.75
N PHE A 46 6.86 3.56 3.04
CA PHE A 46 5.70 3.37 3.92
C PHE A 46 5.44 4.51 4.90
N TYR A 47 6.04 5.68 4.69
CA TYR A 47 5.84 6.83 5.57
C TYR A 47 4.36 7.20 5.70
N GLY A 48 3.89 7.34 6.93
CA GLY A 48 2.48 7.61 7.26
C GLY A 48 1.52 6.42 7.07
N ARG A 49 2.03 5.24 6.69
CA ARG A 49 1.25 3.99 6.53
C ARG A 49 1.65 2.90 7.52
N ILE A 50 2.76 3.09 8.23
CA ILE A 50 3.24 2.23 9.30
C ILE A 50 3.59 3.11 10.50
N ASN A 51 3.16 2.73 11.70
CA ASN A 51 3.49 3.43 12.93
C ASN A 51 4.82 2.94 13.54
N ARG A 52 5.20 3.50 14.69
CA ARG A 52 6.46 3.16 15.39
C ARG A 52 6.51 1.73 15.93
N ARG A 53 5.36 1.10 16.09
CA ARG A 53 5.20 -0.31 16.51
C ARG A 53 5.13 -1.26 15.32
N GLU A 54 5.45 -0.77 14.11
CA GLU A 54 5.36 -1.52 12.87
C GLU A 54 3.93 -1.94 12.48
N GLU A 55 2.92 -1.32 13.09
CA GLU A 55 1.53 -1.58 12.76
C GLU A 55 1.12 -0.77 11.54
N ILE A 56 0.40 -1.43 10.64
CA ILE A 56 -0.07 -0.84 9.39
C ILE A 56 -1.34 -0.04 9.68
N VAL A 57 -1.37 1.20 9.21
CA VAL A 57 -2.34 2.21 9.64
C VAL A 57 -2.93 3.00 8.47
N VAL A 58 -4.17 3.46 8.66
CA VAL A 58 -4.88 4.38 7.77
C VAL A 58 -5.54 5.49 8.60
N PRO A 59 -5.64 6.73 8.11
CA PRO A 59 -6.20 7.82 8.88
C PRO A 59 -7.71 7.66 9.06
N LYS A 60 -8.20 8.02 10.24
CA LYS A 60 -9.62 8.18 10.54
C LYS A 60 -10.17 9.33 9.70
N THR A 61 -11.32 9.14 9.09
CA THR A 61 -11.97 10.19 8.29
C THR A 61 -12.31 11.43 9.12
N THR A 62 -12.54 11.26 10.43
CA THR A 62 -12.78 12.35 11.39
C THR A 62 -11.53 13.21 11.67
N ALA A 63 -10.34 12.72 11.35
CA ALA A 63 -9.09 13.49 11.47
C ALA A 63 -8.81 14.36 10.23
N LEU A 64 -9.60 14.21 9.17
CA LEU A 64 -9.41 14.92 7.92
C LEU A 64 -10.12 16.28 7.92
N LYS A 65 -9.48 17.25 7.27
CA LYS A 65 -10.00 18.59 7.01
C LYS A 65 -9.90 18.91 5.52
N GLN A 66 -10.89 19.61 5.01
CA GLN A 66 -10.87 20.10 3.64
C GLN A 66 -9.82 21.21 3.48
N ILE A 67 -8.99 21.08 2.46
CA ILE A 67 -8.06 22.11 2.01
C ILE A 67 -8.84 23.15 1.22
N ARG A 68 -8.69 24.43 1.56
CA ARG A 68 -9.37 25.52 0.86
C ARG A 68 -8.84 25.65 -0.57
N SER A 69 -9.66 25.35 -1.57
CA SER A 69 -9.26 25.47 -2.97
C SER A 69 -10.46 25.66 -3.91
N ASP A 70 -10.19 26.26 -5.06
CA ASP A 70 -11.09 26.37 -6.21
C ASP A 70 -11.02 25.14 -7.15
N SER A 71 -10.06 24.22 -6.96
CA SER A 71 -9.79 23.07 -7.84
C SER A 71 -10.51 21.77 -7.41
N GLY A 72 -11.59 21.89 -6.65
CA GLY A 72 -12.38 20.76 -6.13
C GLY A 72 -12.13 20.44 -4.66
N THR A 73 -12.71 19.32 -4.20
CA THR A 73 -12.61 18.86 -2.81
C THR A 73 -11.34 18.06 -2.59
N HIS A 74 -10.42 18.61 -1.81
CA HIS A 74 -9.17 17.96 -1.41
C HIS A 74 -9.14 17.89 0.12
N MET A 75 -8.82 16.71 0.68
CA MET A 75 -8.75 16.50 2.13
C MET A 75 -7.32 16.17 2.54
N ALA A 76 -6.91 16.58 3.73
CA ALA A 76 -5.67 16.12 4.38
C ALA A 76 -5.91 16.02 5.88
N ILE A 77 -4.96 15.48 6.64
CA ILE A 77 -5.01 15.56 8.11
C ILE A 77 -5.15 17.03 8.53
N ASN A 78 -5.98 17.29 9.54
CA ASN A 78 -6.42 18.64 9.88
C ASN A 78 -5.29 19.69 10.03
N PHE A 79 -4.24 19.37 10.79
CA PHE A 79 -3.09 20.25 10.97
C PHE A 79 -2.23 20.37 9.71
N VAL A 80 -2.25 19.36 8.83
CA VAL A 80 -1.56 19.40 7.53
C VAL A 80 -2.24 20.40 6.60
N ALA A 81 -3.58 20.41 6.59
CA ALA A 81 -4.34 21.41 5.82
C ALA A 81 -4.04 22.84 6.32
N ASP A 82 -3.95 23.06 7.63
CA ASP A 82 -3.61 24.38 8.19
C ASP A 82 -2.16 24.80 7.92
N ALA A 83 -1.22 23.86 8.02
CA ALA A 83 0.17 24.10 7.66
C ALA A 83 0.27 24.52 6.18
N PHE A 84 -0.48 23.86 5.29
CA PHE A 84 -0.53 24.20 3.88
C PHE A 84 -1.10 25.61 3.63
N ASP A 85 -2.16 25.99 4.34
CA ASP A 85 -2.69 27.36 4.30
C ASP A 85 -1.68 28.41 4.81
N GLY A 86 -0.90 28.06 5.83
CA GLY A 86 0.25 28.84 6.29
C GLY A 86 1.29 29.04 5.19
N LEU A 87 1.72 27.95 4.55
CA LEU A 87 2.68 27.96 3.45
C LEU A 87 2.22 28.85 2.29
N ARG A 88 0.96 28.73 1.87
CA ARG A 88 0.41 29.56 0.78
C ARG A 88 0.51 31.05 1.07
N ARG A 89 0.13 31.47 2.28
CA ARG A 89 0.22 32.88 2.69
C ARG A 89 1.68 33.36 2.74
N ALA A 90 2.60 32.52 3.19
CA ALA A 90 4.01 32.87 3.22
C ALA A 90 4.59 33.07 1.82
N LEU A 91 4.26 32.20 0.86
CA LEU A 91 4.69 32.37 -0.53
C LEU A 91 4.06 33.62 -1.17
N GLN A 92 2.77 33.87 -0.95
CA GLN A 92 2.12 35.10 -1.41
C GLN A 92 2.80 36.35 -0.86
N ASN A 93 3.14 36.36 0.43
CA ASN A 93 3.89 37.46 1.03
C ASN A 93 5.31 37.58 0.48
N GLY A 94 5.97 36.46 0.15
CA GLY A 94 7.28 36.45 -0.49
C GLY A 94 7.25 37.06 -1.90
N ILE A 95 6.20 36.78 -2.67
CA ILE A 95 5.96 37.40 -3.99
C ILE A 95 5.78 38.91 -3.84
N LEU A 96 4.92 39.35 -2.92
CA LEU A 96 4.68 40.79 -2.67
C LEU A 96 5.94 41.55 -2.24
N ARG A 97 6.91 40.86 -1.64
CA ARG A 97 8.19 41.43 -1.20
C ARG A 97 9.30 41.32 -2.26
N GLY A 98 9.02 40.72 -3.42
CA GLY A 98 10.01 40.49 -4.48
C GLY A 98 11.06 39.43 -4.12
N VAL A 99 10.81 38.59 -3.10
CA VAL A 99 11.70 37.47 -2.73
C VAL A 99 11.45 36.24 -3.60
N ILE A 100 10.23 36.12 -4.13
CA ILE A 100 9.81 35.04 -5.02
C ILE A 100 9.50 35.67 -6.37
N GLU A 101 10.10 35.15 -7.43
CA GLU A 101 9.85 35.66 -8.78
C GLU A 101 8.42 35.33 -9.18
N SER A 102 7.69 36.36 -9.59
CA SER A 102 6.27 36.29 -9.92
C SER A 102 6.01 35.82 -11.36
N GLY A 103 7.05 35.72 -12.17
CA GLY A 103 7.01 35.21 -13.55
C GLY A 103 6.52 33.76 -13.69
N ALA A 104 6.79 33.12 -14.83
CA ALA A 104 6.25 31.81 -15.23
C ALA A 104 6.71 30.58 -14.39
N SER A 105 6.70 30.71 -13.07
CA SER A 105 7.07 29.68 -12.12
C SER A 105 5.86 28.86 -11.68
N VAL A 106 6.07 27.55 -11.55
CA VAL A 106 5.04 26.60 -11.10
C VAL A 106 4.77 26.65 -9.59
N TYR A 107 5.55 27.43 -8.84
CA TYR A 107 5.47 27.53 -7.37
C TYR A 107 4.86 28.83 -6.85
N THR A 108 4.46 29.76 -7.73
CA THR A 108 3.85 31.04 -7.34
C THR A 108 2.41 30.89 -6.83
N VAL A 109 1.66 29.93 -7.38
CA VAL A 109 0.27 29.67 -7.02
C VAL A 109 0.08 28.20 -6.65
N LEU A 110 0.07 27.91 -5.34
CA LEU A 110 -0.12 26.54 -4.87
C LEU A 110 -1.60 26.16 -4.86
N LYS A 111 -2.04 25.44 -5.89
CA LYS A 111 -3.37 24.81 -5.95
C LYS A 111 -3.23 23.30 -5.75
N PRO A 112 -3.91 22.70 -4.77
CA PRO A 112 -3.95 21.25 -4.67
C PRO A 112 -4.58 20.65 -5.93
N LYS A 113 -3.97 19.57 -6.43
CA LYS A 113 -4.46 18.79 -7.58
C LYS A 113 -4.80 17.36 -7.17
N ALA A 114 -4.17 16.85 -6.13
CA ALA A 114 -4.55 15.65 -5.40
C ALA A 114 -4.14 15.78 -3.93
N ALA A 115 -4.86 15.08 -3.05
CA ALA A 115 -4.58 15.00 -1.62
C ALA A 115 -5.01 13.60 -1.13
N TRP A 116 -5.53 13.48 0.09
CA TRP A 116 -5.99 12.20 0.65
C TRP A 116 -6.94 11.45 -0.28
N THR A 117 -6.76 10.13 -0.36
CA THR A 117 -7.71 9.20 -0.97
C THR A 117 -8.08 8.11 0.02
N SER A 118 -9.30 7.60 -0.08
CA SER A 118 -9.79 6.53 0.80
C SER A 118 -8.99 5.25 0.59
N GLY A 119 -8.34 4.78 1.66
CA GLY A 119 -7.67 3.50 1.68
C GLY A 119 -8.63 2.32 1.46
N ASP A 120 -9.86 2.43 1.97
CA ASP A 120 -10.92 1.42 1.79
C ASP A 120 -11.36 1.34 0.33
N ASN A 121 -11.68 2.47 -0.29
CA ASN A 121 -12.10 2.49 -1.69
C ASN A 121 -10.97 2.01 -2.61
N SER A 122 -9.73 2.42 -2.33
CA SER A 122 -8.56 1.99 -3.11
C SER A 122 -8.36 0.47 -3.00
N TYR A 123 -8.56 -0.10 -1.82
CA TYR A 123 -8.48 -1.54 -1.59
C TYR A 123 -9.60 -2.30 -2.29
N LEU A 124 -10.85 -1.80 -2.24
CA LEU A 124 -11.98 -2.42 -2.94
C LEU A 124 -11.79 -2.43 -4.46
N ILE A 125 -11.33 -1.31 -5.04
CA ILE A 125 -11.00 -1.24 -6.48
C ILE A 125 -9.92 -2.26 -6.82
N TYR A 126 -8.88 -2.34 -5.99
CA TYR A 126 -7.81 -3.30 -6.18
C TYR A 126 -8.29 -4.76 -6.11
N LEU A 127 -9.17 -5.10 -5.16
CA LEU A 127 -9.77 -6.43 -5.06
C LEU A 127 -10.63 -6.77 -6.28
N GLY A 128 -11.37 -5.79 -6.84
CA GLY A 128 -12.13 -5.97 -8.08
C GLY A 128 -11.24 -6.38 -9.25
N ILE A 129 -10.09 -5.71 -9.41
CA ILE A 129 -9.10 -6.06 -10.44
C ILE A 129 -8.54 -7.47 -10.20
N LEU A 130 -8.25 -7.85 -8.95
CA LEU A 130 -7.78 -9.20 -8.64
C LEU A 130 -8.79 -10.28 -9.02
N ASP A 131 -10.07 -10.02 -8.76
CA ASP A 131 -11.16 -10.94 -9.03
C ASP A 131 -11.44 -11.07 -10.53
N GLU A 132 -11.43 -9.95 -11.26
CA GLU A 132 -11.52 -9.93 -12.72
C GLU A 132 -10.41 -10.79 -13.35
N ILE A 133 -9.15 -10.61 -12.94
CA ILE A 133 -8.03 -11.43 -13.41
C ILE A 133 -8.23 -12.91 -13.04
N PHE A 134 -8.73 -13.19 -11.84
CA PHE A 134 -9.01 -14.56 -11.42
C PHE A 134 -10.07 -15.22 -12.30
N ILE A 135 -11.20 -14.56 -12.54
CA ILE A 135 -12.33 -15.10 -13.29
C ILE A 135 -11.97 -15.19 -14.79
N GLU A 136 -11.52 -14.09 -15.38
CA GLU A 136 -11.37 -13.98 -16.83
C GLU A 136 -10.10 -14.64 -17.35
N THR A 137 -9.04 -14.69 -16.54
CA THR A 137 -7.78 -15.33 -16.95
C THR A 137 -7.65 -16.71 -16.31
N PHE A 138 -7.61 -16.78 -14.98
CA PHE A 138 -7.27 -18.02 -14.30
C PHE A 138 -8.36 -19.10 -14.42
N LEU A 139 -9.65 -18.76 -14.31
CA LEU A 139 -10.73 -19.75 -14.43
C LEU A 139 -11.06 -20.11 -15.87
N ALA A 140 -10.90 -19.19 -16.81
CA ALA A 140 -11.09 -19.44 -18.24
C ALA A 140 -10.09 -20.49 -18.76
N GLU A 141 -8.84 -20.42 -18.31
CA GLU A 141 -7.78 -21.35 -18.69
C GLU A 141 -8.16 -22.80 -18.31
N GLY A 142 -8.19 -23.68 -19.30
CA GLY A 142 -8.51 -25.10 -19.11
C GLY A 142 -9.93 -25.38 -18.62
N GLN A 143 -10.86 -24.43 -18.84
CA GLN A 143 -12.27 -24.52 -18.45
C GLN A 143 -12.48 -24.85 -16.95
N ARG A 144 -11.63 -24.30 -16.08
CA ARG A 144 -11.69 -24.54 -14.63
C ARG A 144 -13.02 -24.09 -14.02
N PHE A 145 -13.71 -23.12 -14.64
CA PHE A 145 -15.07 -22.73 -14.25
C PHE A 145 -16.03 -23.93 -14.14
N GLN A 146 -15.90 -24.95 -14.99
CA GLN A 146 -16.76 -26.14 -14.94
C GLN A 146 -16.54 -27.01 -13.69
N LYS A 147 -15.38 -26.90 -13.05
CA LYS A 147 -15.01 -27.66 -11.85
C LYS A 147 -15.52 -27.03 -10.56
N ILE A 148 -16.00 -25.79 -10.63
CA ILE A 148 -16.53 -25.05 -9.48
C ILE A 148 -18.03 -25.30 -9.38
N LYS A 149 -18.45 -26.05 -8.37
CA LYS A 149 -19.87 -26.41 -8.12
C LYS A 149 -20.41 -25.77 -6.85
N SER A 150 -19.51 -25.39 -5.94
CA SER A 150 -19.80 -24.83 -4.63
C SER A 150 -18.81 -23.72 -4.29
N PHE A 151 -19.13 -22.94 -3.26
CA PHE A 151 -18.21 -21.97 -2.67
C PHE A 151 -16.89 -22.62 -2.21
N ASN A 152 -16.94 -23.86 -1.73
CA ASN A 152 -15.73 -24.57 -1.32
C ASN A 152 -14.78 -24.81 -2.49
N ASP A 153 -15.33 -25.17 -3.65
CA ASP A 153 -14.53 -25.34 -4.86
C ASP A 153 -13.98 -23.98 -5.29
N TYR A 154 -14.83 -22.94 -5.27
CA TYR A 154 -14.45 -21.58 -5.62
C TYR A 154 -13.26 -21.11 -4.77
N LEU A 155 -13.37 -21.21 -3.45
CA LEU A 155 -12.32 -20.80 -2.52
C LEU A 155 -11.04 -21.62 -2.68
N LYS A 156 -11.13 -22.93 -2.96
CA LYS A 156 -9.95 -23.75 -3.28
C LYS A 156 -9.25 -23.27 -4.56
N TYR A 157 -9.99 -22.97 -5.62
CA TYR A 157 -9.43 -22.46 -6.87
C TYR A 157 -8.87 -21.05 -6.69
N TYR A 158 -9.51 -20.20 -5.90
CA TYR A 158 -9.01 -18.86 -5.60
C TYR A 158 -7.72 -18.94 -4.79
N ILE A 159 -7.66 -19.77 -3.74
CA ILE A 159 -6.42 -19.99 -2.98
C ILE A 159 -5.34 -20.60 -3.88
N LEU A 160 -5.68 -21.47 -4.83
CA LEU A 160 -4.73 -22.00 -5.80
C LEU A 160 -4.19 -20.89 -6.72
N TYR A 161 -5.05 -19.99 -7.19
CA TYR A 161 -4.68 -18.81 -7.97
C TYR A 161 -3.74 -17.91 -7.18
N LEU A 162 -4.11 -17.56 -5.95
CA LEU A 162 -3.25 -16.80 -5.04
C LEU A 162 -1.94 -17.55 -4.79
N ASN A 163 -1.94 -18.88 -4.74
CA ASN A 163 -0.71 -19.64 -4.56
C ASN A 163 0.21 -19.61 -5.78
N LYS A 164 -0.34 -19.59 -6.99
CA LYS A 164 0.41 -19.62 -8.26
C LYS A 164 0.85 -18.24 -8.76
N MET A 165 0.04 -17.21 -8.53
CA MET A 165 0.27 -15.86 -9.07
C MET A 165 0.93 -14.92 -8.06
N ILE A 166 0.80 -15.19 -6.76
CA ILE A 166 1.46 -14.38 -5.72
C ILE A 166 2.88 -14.93 -5.51
N ASP A 167 3.87 -14.43 -6.24
CA ASP A 167 5.27 -14.43 -5.79
C ASP A 167 5.50 -13.22 -4.89
N ASN A 168 4.72 -13.14 -3.80
CA ASN A 168 4.65 -12.05 -2.82
C ASN A 168 4.22 -10.67 -3.38
N SER A 169 3.82 -10.60 -4.65
CA SER A 169 3.60 -9.33 -5.36
C SER A 169 2.18 -8.78 -5.24
N MET A 170 1.16 -9.62 -5.03
CA MET A 170 -0.27 -9.26 -5.07
C MET A 170 -0.99 -9.63 -3.76
N PRO A 171 -0.97 -8.74 -2.75
CA PRO A 171 -1.60 -9.02 -1.45
C PRO A 171 -3.12 -9.00 -1.54
N ILE A 172 -3.79 -9.88 -0.82
CA ILE A 172 -5.26 -9.89 -0.72
C ILE A 172 -5.74 -9.25 0.57
N THR A 173 -4.94 -9.21 1.63
CA THR A 173 -5.32 -8.53 2.87
C THR A 173 -5.21 -7.01 2.72
N LYS A 174 -6.04 -6.24 3.42
CA LYS A 174 -5.95 -4.77 3.43
C LYS A 174 -4.60 -4.33 3.98
N SER A 175 -4.13 -4.98 5.04
CA SER A 175 -2.79 -4.78 5.59
C SER A 175 -1.70 -4.97 4.53
N GLY A 176 -1.73 -6.07 3.78
CA GLY A 176 -0.78 -6.33 2.70
C GLY A 176 -0.89 -5.28 1.58
N PHE A 177 -2.11 -4.92 1.19
CA PHE A 177 -2.36 -3.90 0.17
C PHE A 177 -1.78 -2.54 0.54
N VAL A 178 -2.02 -2.07 1.77
CA VAL A 178 -1.59 -0.74 2.25
C VAL A 178 -0.08 -0.56 2.17
N ILE A 179 0.70 -1.63 2.37
CA ILE A 179 2.17 -1.60 2.24
C ILE A 179 2.68 -2.15 0.89
N SER A 180 1.80 -2.29 -0.10
CA SER A 180 2.17 -2.74 -1.44
C SER A 180 2.47 -1.57 -2.37
N LYS A 181 3.09 -1.89 -3.51
CA LYS A 181 3.29 -0.94 -4.62
C LYS A 181 1.98 -0.47 -5.27
N TYR A 182 0.86 -1.15 -5.01
CA TYR A 182 -0.45 -0.80 -5.57
C TYR A 182 -1.19 0.24 -4.73
N CYS A 183 -0.69 0.53 -3.53
CA CYS A 183 -1.29 1.53 -2.66
C CYS A 183 -0.46 2.83 -2.70
N SER A 184 -1.13 3.91 -3.06
CA SER A 184 -0.55 5.25 -3.15
C SER A 184 -0.22 5.82 -1.77
N PRO A 185 0.89 6.55 -1.58
CA PRO A 185 1.19 7.21 -0.30
C PRO A 185 0.12 8.26 0.09
N MET A 186 -0.73 8.69 -0.84
CA MET A 186 -1.82 9.63 -0.58
C MET A 186 -2.83 9.13 0.47
N ILE A 187 -2.96 7.80 0.68
CA ILE A 187 -3.86 7.26 1.70
C ILE A 187 -3.51 7.69 3.12
N SER A 188 -2.27 8.12 3.38
CA SER A 188 -1.83 8.55 4.71
C SER A 188 -2.48 9.85 5.15
N GLY A 189 -2.98 10.67 4.22
CA GLY A 189 -3.49 12.01 4.51
C GLY A 189 -2.42 13.06 4.83
N LEU A 190 -1.13 12.70 4.66
CA LEU A 190 0.02 13.57 4.92
C LEU A 190 0.59 14.22 3.65
N ASN A 191 0.03 13.91 2.48
CA ASN A 191 0.55 14.31 1.19
C ASN A 191 -0.41 15.25 0.47
N ILE A 192 0.14 16.29 -0.17
CA ILE A 192 -0.58 17.22 -1.04
C ILE A 192 0.22 17.36 -2.34
N GLU A 193 -0.41 17.06 -3.47
CA GLU A 193 0.18 17.25 -4.79
C GLU A 193 -0.33 18.52 -5.45
N LEU A 194 0.59 19.29 -6.02
CA LEU A 194 0.32 20.56 -6.70
C LEU A 194 0.19 20.42 -8.21
N ASN A 195 0.50 19.23 -8.75
CA ASN A 195 0.44 18.92 -10.17
C ASN A 195 0.03 17.45 -10.38
N LYS A 196 -0.43 17.11 -11.59
CA LYS A 196 -0.82 15.76 -12.02
C LYS A 196 0.18 15.13 -12.99
N GLU A 197 1.40 15.69 -13.08
CA GLU A 197 2.44 15.15 -13.95
C GLU A 197 2.77 13.69 -13.59
N ASN A 198 3.25 12.95 -14.59
CA ASN A 198 3.56 11.54 -14.40
C ASN A 198 4.84 11.38 -13.56
N HIS A 199 4.70 10.75 -12.39
CA HIS A 199 5.81 10.41 -11.49
C HIS A 199 6.92 9.59 -12.16
N GLY A 200 6.64 8.87 -13.25
CA GLY A 200 7.61 8.05 -13.97
C GLY A 200 8.50 8.79 -14.97
N ILE A 201 8.27 10.09 -15.23
CA ILE A 201 8.98 10.85 -16.28
C ILE A 201 9.96 11.85 -15.65
N ASP A 202 11.23 11.49 -15.58
CA ASP A 202 12.24 12.29 -14.86
C ASP A 202 12.55 13.62 -15.57
N SER A 203 12.46 13.67 -16.90
CA SER A 203 12.74 14.88 -17.68
C SER A 203 11.78 16.02 -17.35
N LYS A 204 10.51 15.70 -17.09
CA LYS A 204 9.51 16.68 -16.64
C LYS A 204 9.79 17.17 -15.23
N LYS A 205 10.19 16.27 -14.32
CA LYS A 205 10.61 16.65 -12.95
C LYS A 205 11.76 17.64 -13.01
N GLN A 206 12.77 17.36 -13.83
CA GLN A 206 13.93 18.23 -14.00
C GLN A 206 13.54 19.58 -14.59
N LYS A 207 12.96 19.59 -15.80
CA LYS A 207 12.77 20.81 -16.59
C LYS A 207 11.71 21.77 -16.05
N ILE A 208 10.62 21.23 -15.51
CA ILE A 208 9.47 22.04 -15.11
C ILE A 208 9.59 22.46 -13.65
N PHE A 209 10.16 21.60 -12.79
CA PHE A 209 10.09 21.79 -11.34
C PHE A 209 11.46 22.05 -10.72
N ILE A 210 12.45 21.20 -10.95
CA ILE A 210 13.76 21.36 -10.30
C ILE A 210 14.51 22.57 -10.85
N GLN A 211 14.43 22.80 -12.16
CA GLN A 211 15.03 23.96 -12.83
C GLN A 211 14.17 25.23 -12.72
N ASP A 212 13.03 25.17 -12.04
CA ASP A 212 12.25 26.36 -11.73
C ASP A 212 13.06 27.27 -10.79
N LEU A 213 13.13 28.54 -11.13
CA LEU A 213 13.95 29.52 -10.41
C LEU A 213 13.54 29.63 -8.92
N ASN A 214 12.28 29.34 -8.58
CA ASN A 214 11.76 29.41 -7.22
C ASN A 214 11.86 28.07 -6.47
N PHE A 215 12.41 27.00 -7.06
CA PHE A 215 12.39 25.67 -6.46
C PHE A 215 13.08 25.63 -5.08
N GLU A 216 14.24 26.27 -4.95
CA GLU A 216 14.97 26.33 -3.69
C GLU A 216 14.20 27.12 -2.62
N VAL A 217 13.72 28.32 -2.95
CA VAL A 217 12.91 29.15 -2.05
C VAL A 217 11.60 28.46 -1.67
N PHE A 218 11.00 27.69 -2.58
CA PHE A 218 9.82 26.87 -2.32
C PHE A 218 10.13 25.78 -1.29
N ARG A 219 11.23 25.02 -1.46
CA ARG A 219 11.66 24.00 -0.48
C ARG A 219 11.94 24.61 0.89
N ASP A 220 12.65 25.73 0.93
CA ASP A 220 12.96 26.43 2.18
C ASP A 220 11.71 26.91 2.89
N THR A 221 10.76 27.45 2.14
CA THR A 221 9.50 27.91 2.70
C THR A 221 8.65 26.74 3.16
N ALA A 222 8.57 25.66 2.38
CA ALA A 222 7.88 24.42 2.78
C ALA A 222 8.41 23.88 4.12
N ALA A 223 9.73 23.84 4.29
CA ALA A 223 10.37 23.40 5.53
C ALA A 223 10.00 24.27 6.75
N LYS A 224 9.85 25.59 6.58
CA LYS A 224 9.40 26.51 7.65
C LYS A 224 7.98 26.21 8.14
N PHE A 225 7.16 25.55 7.31
CA PHE A 225 5.81 25.08 7.66
C PHE A 225 5.75 23.58 7.98
N GLY A 226 6.90 22.92 8.07
CA GLY A 226 7.00 21.51 8.45
C GLY A 226 6.73 20.53 7.32
N PHE A 227 6.84 20.96 6.07
CA PHE A 227 6.78 20.07 4.90
C PHE A 227 8.19 19.73 4.40
N VAL A 228 8.30 18.54 3.83
CA VAL A 228 9.40 18.14 2.95
C VAL A 228 8.87 17.89 1.54
N VAL A 229 9.70 18.10 0.53
CA VAL A 229 9.35 17.85 -0.88
C VAL A 229 9.76 16.42 -1.26
N ASP A 230 8.91 15.73 -2.01
CA ASP A 230 9.23 14.40 -2.53
C ASP A 230 10.26 14.49 -3.66
N LYS A 231 11.37 13.76 -3.51
CA LYS A 231 12.42 13.66 -4.52
C LYS A 231 11.91 13.13 -5.85
N ASN A 232 10.97 12.20 -5.83
CA ASN A 232 10.43 11.58 -7.05
C ASN A 232 9.19 12.28 -7.58
N ALA A 233 8.74 13.34 -6.90
CA ALA A 233 7.59 14.15 -7.26
C ALA A 233 7.79 15.59 -6.72
N PRO A 234 8.61 16.44 -7.37
CA PRO A 234 8.94 17.77 -6.83
C PRO A 234 7.75 18.73 -6.61
N TRP A 235 6.55 18.35 -7.07
CA TRP A 235 5.27 19.03 -6.83
C TRP A 235 4.48 18.46 -5.63
N ARG A 236 4.99 17.44 -4.93
CA ARG A 236 4.35 16.80 -3.78
C ARG A 236 4.98 17.30 -2.48
N LEU A 237 4.14 17.88 -1.63
CA LEU A 237 4.46 18.24 -0.25
C LEU A 237 4.06 17.10 0.67
N THR A 238 4.97 16.69 1.55
CA THR A 238 4.74 15.69 2.59
C THR A 238 4.90 16.32 3.95
N ALA A 239 3.90 16.17 4.82
CA ALA A 239 4.00 16.63 6.20
C ALA A 239 5.07 15.83 6.96
N GLU A 240 6.10 16.52 7.44
CA GLU A 240 7.12 15.91 8.28
C GLU A 240 6.67 15.89 9.74
N LEU A 241 6.23 14.73 10.23
CA LEU A 241 5.66 14.57 11.56
C LEU A 241 6.67 14.87 12.68
N ALA A 242 7.95 14.60 12.41
CA ALA A 242 9.07 14.91 13.30
C ALA A 242 9.45 16.39 13.33
N SER A 243 8.92 17.21 12.42
CA SER A 243 9.26 18.62 12.32
C SER A 243 8.65 19.38 13.51
N PRO A 244 9.46 20.15 14.27
CA PRO A 244 8.94 21.03 15.30
C PRO A 244 7.85 21.96 14.76
N ARG A 245 7.98 22.43 13.51
CA ARG A 245 7.02 23.35 12.87
C ARG A 245 5.70 22.66 12.57
N MET A 246 5.73 21.44 12.05
CA MET A 246 4.50 20.67 11.81
C MET A 246 3.77 20.37 13.12
N GLN A 247 4.51 20.05 14.18
CA GLN A 247 3.92 19.76 15.49
C GLN A 247 3.27 20.96 16.16
N LEU A 248 3.74 22.18 15.91
CA LEU A 248 3.04 23.39 16.38
C LEU A 248 1.63 23.49 15.77
N PHE A 249 1.44 23.09 14.50
CA PHE A 249 0.09 22.98 13.94
C PHE A 249 -0.70 21.84 14.58
N ALA A 250 -0.07 20.70 14.83
CA ALA A 250 -0.70 19.52 15.45
C ALA A 250 -1.21 19.79 16.87
N GLN A 251 -0.47 20.57 17.68
CA GLN A 251 -0.85 20.94 19.04
C GLN A 251 -2.21 21.65 19.13
N ASN A 252 -2.57 22.44 18.12
CA ASN A 252 -3.86 23.13 18.06
C ASN A 252 -5.05 22.16 18.00
N TYR A 253 -4.79 20.88 17.74
CA TYR A 253 -5.78 19.81 17.72
C TYR A 253 -5.60 18.79 18.86
N GLY A 254 -4.86 19.16 19.91
CA GLY A 254 -4.68 18.32 21.10
C GLY A 254 -3.68 17.18 20.96
N LEU A 255 -2.89 17.15 19.88
CA LEU A 255 -1.78 16.21 19.74
C LEU A 255 -0.59 16.66 20.62
N THR A 256 0.13 15.69 21.17
CA THR A 256 1.30 15.94 22.02
C THR A 256 2.41 16.61 21.18
N TYR A 257 3.24 17.40 21.82
CA TYR A 257 4.43 17.94 21.18
C TYR A 257 5.65 17.15 21.63
N GLU A 258 6.32 16.54 20.66
CA GLU A 258 7.46 15.67 20.85
C GLU A 258 8.35 15.78 19.59
N PRO A 259 9.16 16.84 19.43
CA PRO A 259 9.98 17.02 18.23
C PRO A 259 10.94 15.86 17.98
N GLY A 260 11.23 15.56 16.72
CA GLY A 260 12.00 14.38 16.34
C GLY A 260 11.17 13.09 16.34
N SER A 261 9.88 13.19 16.66
CA SER A 261 8.95 12.08 16.80
C SER A 261 7.67 12.26 15.98
N ALA A 262 6.91 11.18 15.74
CA ALA A 262 5.56 11.29 15.17
C ALA A 262 4.51 11.77 16.19
N SER A 263 4.91 12.00 17.45
CA SER A 263 4.02 12.23 18.58
C SER A 263 3.00 11.08 18.73
N ASN A 264 1.85 11.35 19.36
CA ASN A 264 0.71 10.45 19.54
C ASN A 264 -0.27 10.46 18.34
N ILE A 265 0.18 10.88 17.15
CA ILE A 265 -0.70 11.02 15.99
C ILE A 265 -1.31 9.69 15.57
N PHE A 266 -0.53 8.61 15.55
CA PHE A 266 -1.01 7.32 15.05
C PHE A 266 -2.07 6.73 15.99
N GLU A 267 -1.90 6.91 17.30
CA GLU A 267 -2.85 6.49 18.32
C GLU A 267 -4.15 7.30 18.24
N SER A 268 -4.03 8.60 18.00
CA SER A 268 -5.17 9.52 18.01
C SER A 268 -5.96 9.47 16.70
N TYR A 269 -5.25 9.53 15.56
CA TYR A 269 -5.82 9.84 14.25
C TYR A 269 -5.86 8.67 13.28
N TYR A 270 -5.26 7.53 13.59
CA TYR A 270 -5.20 6.41 12.66
C TYR A 270 -5.87 5.16 13.24
N ASP A 271 -6.42 4.35 12.34
CA ASP A 271 -6.91 3.01 12.62
C ASP A 271 -5.92 1.97 12.09
N LYS A 272 -5.78 0.89 12.84
CA LYS A 272 -4.93 -0.25 12.49
C LYS A 272 -5.66 -1.15 11.50
N THR A 273 -5.06 -1.40 10.33
CA THR A 273 -5.73 -2.08 9.21
C THR A 273 -6.14 -3.52 9.53
N TYR A 274 -5.36 -4.20 10.37
CA TYR A 274 -5.63 -5.59 10.71
C TYR A 274 -6.98 -5.82 11.40
N ARG A 275 -7.57 -4.76 11.99
CA ARG A 275 -8.87 -4.86 12.65
C ARG A 275 -10.00 -5.18 11.67
N GLN A 276 -9.79 -4.90 10.38
CA GLN A 276 -10.78 -5.11 9.32
C GLN A 276 -10.40 -6.22 8.34
N ASP A 277 -9.16 -6.76 8.41
CA ASP A 277 -8.66 -7.69 7.40
C ASP A 277 -9.55 -8.94 7.28
N ILE A 278 -9.93 -9.55 8.39
CA ILE A 278 -10.68 -10.81 8.36
C ILE A 278 -12.10 -10.59 7.83
N ASP A 279 -12.80 -9.57 8.33
CA ASP A 279 -14.15 -9.23 7.86
C ASP A 279 -14.14 -8.85 6.38
N SER A 280 -13.12 -8.12 5.94
CA SER A 280 -12.95 -7.76 4.53
C SER A 280 -12.69 -9.00 3.66
N LEU A 281 -11.84 -9.93 4.11
CA LEU A 281 -11.58 -11.18 3.39
C LEU A 281 -12.85 -12.03 3.27
N MET A 282 -13.58 -12.21 4.38
CA MET A 282 -14.82 -12.98 4.41
C MET A 282 -15.85 -12.41 3.46
N SER A 283 -16.05 -11.09 3.51
CA SER A 283 -16.96 -10.36 2.64
C SER A 283 -16.53 -10.47 1.18
N PHE A 284 -15.25 -10.24 0.90
CA PHE A 284 -14.69 -10.33 -0.45
C PHE A 284 -14.96 -11.68 -1.10
N PHE A 285 -14.56 -12.78 -0.46
CA PHE A 285 -14.76 -14.11 -1.04
C PHE A 285 -16.23 -14.47 -1.23
N LEU A 286 -17.09 -14.06 -0.29
CA LEU A 286 -18.53 -14.30 -0.40
C LEU A 286 -19.13 -13.54 -1.58
N PHE A 287 -18.92 -12.22 -1.65
CA PHE A 287 -19.46 -11.40 -2.73
C PHE A 287 -18.92 -11.82 -4.09
N SER A 288 -17.61 -12.08 -4.17
CA SER A 288 -16.95 -12.55 -5.39
C SER A 288 -17.52 -13.90 -5.87
N TYR A 289 -17.82 -14.84 -4.96
CA TYR A 289 -18.50 -16.08 -5.34
C TYR A 289 -19.94 -15.87 -5.81
N GLU A 290 -20.71 -15.01 -5.14
CA GLU A 290 -22.09 -14.71 -5.53
C GLU A 290 -22.11 -14.06 -6.93
N SER A 291 -21.23 -13.10 -7.20
CA SER A 291 -21.06 -12.54 -8.55
C SER A 291 -20.64 -13.59 -9.58
N PHE A 292 -19.75 -14.52 -9.20
CA PHE A 292 -19.35 -15.61 -10.08
C PHE A 292 -20.51 -16.55 -10.46
N ILE A 293 -21.39 -16.92 -9.51
CA ILE A 293 -22.51 -17.81 -9.83
C ILE A 293 -23.66 -17.09 -10.56
N GLU A 294 -23.78 -15.77 -10.42
CA GLU A 294 -24.67 -14.97 -11.25
C GLU A 294 -24.20 -14.93 -12.71
N ALA A 295 -22.90 -14.67 -12.93
CA ALA A 295 -22.30 -14.67 -14.27
C ALA A 295 -22.23 -16.08 -14.90
N TYR A 296 -21.97 -17.09 -14.07
CA TYR A 296 -21.86 -18.49 -14.46
C TYR A 296 -22.79 -19.33 -13.57
N PRO A 297 -24.07 -19.50 -13.91
CA PRO A 297 -25.01 -20.24 -13.06
C PRO A 297 -24.91 -21.76 -13.19
N ILE A 298 -24.43 -22.28 -14.33
CA ILE A 298 -24.44 -23.72 -14.66
C ILE A 298 -23.02 -24.24 -14.85
N SER A 299 -22.69 -25.33 -14.17
CA SER A 299 -21.52 -26.16 -14.48
C SER A 299 -21.94 -27.33 -15.39
N LYS A 300 -21.06 -27.68 -16.35
CA LYS A 300 -21.26 -28.75 -17.33
C LYS A 300 -20.14 -29.76 -17.17
N GLU A 301 -20.49 -31.03 -16.96
CA GLU A 301 -19.53 -32.13 -16.82
C GLU A 301 -19.86 -33.24 -17.80
N LEU A 302 -18.85 -33.75 -18.50
CA LEU A 302 -18.99 -34.93 -19.34
C LEU A 302 -18.99 -36.17 -18.44
N LYS A 303 -20.10 -36.91 -18.41
CA LYS A 303 -20.24 -38.17 -17.68
C LYS A 303 -20.46 -39.31 -18.64
N ILE A 304 -20.01 -40.50 -18.24
CA ILE A 304 -20.28 -41.75 -18.95
C ILE A 304 -21.35 -42.50 -18.15
N SER A 305 -22.45 -42.83 -18.83
CA SER A 305 -23.52 -43.63 -18.25
C SER A 305 -23.01 -45.05 -17.96
N LYS A 306 -23.13 -45.48 -16.69
CA LYS A 306 -22.72 -46.82 -16.24
C LYS A 306 -23.48 -47.94 -16.94
N CYS A 307 -24.70 -47.66 -17.44
CA CYS A 307 -25.58 -48.69 -17.98
C CYS A 307 -25.38 -48.96 -19.48
N ASN A 308 -24.84 -48.01 -20.23
CA ASN A 308 -24.73 -48.14 -21.70
C ASN A 308 -23.44 -47.54 -22.30
N ASN A 309 -22.48 -47.14 -21.47
CA ASN A 309 -21.22 -46.51 -21.88
C ASN A 309 -21.39 -45.29 -22.80
N LYS A 310 -22.57 -44.66 -22.83
CA LYS A 310 -22.81 -43.44 -23.61
C LYS A 310 -22.38 -42.22 -22.81
N ALA A 311 -21.66 -41.32 -23.47
CA ALA A 311 -21.29 -40.03 -22.90
C ALA A 311 -22.49 -39.07 -22.93
N TYR A 312 -22.69 -38.32 -21.84
CA TYR A 312 -23.71 -37.29 -21.72
C TYR A 312 -23.17 -36.09 -20.94
N ILE A 313 -23.78 -34.92 -21.15
CA ILE A 313 -23.43 -33.71 -20.41
C ILE A 313 -24.38 -33.57 -19.23
N GLU A 314 -23.85 -33.69 -18.02
CA GLU A 314 -24.57 -33.33 -16.80
C GLU A 314 -24.49 -31.82 -16.61
N ARG A 315 -25.64 -31.19 -16.37
CA ARG A 315 -25.75 -29.77 -16.05
C ARG A 315 -26.13 -29.63 -14.58
N LEU A 316 -25.27 -29.01 -13.80
CA LEU A 316 -25.51 -28.76 -12.37
C LEU A 316 -25.60 -27.26 -12.13
N ALA A 317 -26.71 -26.81 -11.55
CA ALA A 317 -26.84 -25.44 -11.05
C ALA A 317 -25.91 -25.24 -9.86
N ARG A 318 -25.15 -24.14 -9.87
CA ARG A 318 -24.30 -23.75 -8.73
C ARG A 318 -25.19 -23.26 -7.59
N LYS A 319 -24.85 -23.62 -6.36
CA LYS A 319 -25.66 -23.29 -5.19
C LYS A 319 -25.19 -21.99 -4.56
N HIS A 320 -26.11 -21.05 -4.37
CA HIS A 320 -25.89 -19.86 -3.53
C HIS A 320 -25.47 -20.26 -2.12
N MET A 321 -24.63 -19.44 -1.50
CA MET A 321 -24.21 -19.64 -0.13
C MET A 321 -25.08 -18.83 0.82
N ARG A 322 -26.05 -19.48 1.49
CA ARG A 322 -26.98 -18.83 2.44
C ARG A 322 -26.68 -19.20 3.89
N GLY A 323 -26.62 -18.19 4.76
CA GLY A 323 -26.80 -18.26 6.22
C GLY A 323 -26.02 -19.37 6.94
N THR A 324 -26.73 -20.25 7.63
CA THR A 324 -26.20 -21.27 8.56
C THR A 324 -25.18 -22.23 7.93
N THR A 325 -25.31 -22.55 6.64
CA THR A 325 -24.37 -23.43 5.91
C THR A 325 -22.96 -22.80 5.80
N TYR A 326 -22.89 -21.47 5.69
CA TYR A 326 -21.61 -20.74 5.68
C TYR A 326 -20.92 -20.87 7.04
N ALA A 327 -21.63 -20.59 8.13
CA ALA A 327 -21.06 -20.59 9.48
C ALA A 327 -20.59 -21.99 9.92
N ILE A 328 -21.29 -23.06 9.50
CA ILE A 328 -20.94 -24.44 9.81
C ILE A 328 -19.63 -24.87 9.11
N HIS A 329 -19.42 -24.46 7.85
CA HIS A 329 -18.24 -24.88 7.08
C HIS A 329 -17.05 -23.90 7.15
N TYR A 330 -17.32 -22.62 7.46
CA TYR A 330 -16.34 -21.52 7.46
C TYR A 330 -16.43 -20.69 8.74
N GLY A 331 -16.31 -21.35 9.88
CA GLY A 331 -16.23 -20.68 11.18
C GLY A 331 -14.92 -19.89 11.36
N ASP A 332 -14.85 -19.09 12.43
CA ASP A 332 -13.75 -18.17 12.74
C ASP A 332 -12.37 -18.83 12.64
N ALA A 333 -12.23 -20.07 13.14
CA ALA A 333 -10.97 -20.82 13.10
C ALA A 333 -10.45 -21.06 11.67
N TYR A 334 -11.33 -21.23 10.68
CA TYR A 334 -10.94 -21.36 9.28
C TYR A 334 -10.33 -20.05 8.77
N TRP A 335 -11.07 -18.94 8.95
CA TRP A 335 -10.66 -17.63 8.45
C TRP A 335 -9.40 -17.10 9.13
N LEU A 336 -9.25 -17.33 10.43
CA LEU A 336 -8.03 -17.00 11.18
C LEU A 336 -6.81 -17.76 10.64
N LYS A 337 -6.95 -19.05 10.35
CA LYS A 337 -5.87 -19.87 9.78
C LYS A 337 -5.54 -19.45 8.34
N LEU A 338 -6.56 -19.13 7.54
CA LEU A 338 -6.37 -18.62 6.19
C LEU A 338 -5.67 -17.26 6.21
N TYR A 339 -6.15 -16.33 7.04
CA TYR A 339 -5.56 -15.02 7.25
C TYR A 339 -4.08 -15.11 7.64
N PHE A 340 -3.74 -15.94 8.63
CA PHE A 340 -2.34 -16.14 9.02
C PHE A 340 -1.47 -16.65 7.86
N LYS A 341 -1.95 -17.63 7.08
CA LYS A 341 -1.22 -18.15 5.91
C LYS A 341 -1.04 -17.08 4.83
N LEU A 342 -2.07 -16.28 4.56
CA LEU A 342 -1.99 -15.18 3.61
C LEU A 342 -0.99 -14.12 4.06
N ARG A 343 -1.02 -13.72 5.35
CA ARG A 343 -0.06 -12.76 5.90
C ARG A 343 1.38 -13.28 5.89
N LEU A 344 1.62 -14.56 6.19
CA LEU A 344 2.95 -15.17 6.03
C LEU A 344 3.43 -15.02 4.59
N LYS A 345 2.56 -15.39 3.63
CA LYS A 345 2.88 -15.32 2.20
C LYS A 345 3.16 -13.89 1.75
N GLU A 346 2.30 -12.94 2.06
CA GLU A 346 2.46 -11.52 1.70
C GLU A 346 3.75 -10.91 2.27
N ASN A 347 4.23 -11.41 3.41
CA ASN A 347 5.49 -10.96 4.00
C ASN A 347 6.72 -11.72 3.50
N GLY A 348 6.54 -12.74 2.66
CA GLY A 348 7.61 -13.60 2.15
C GLY A 348 8.16 -14.57 3.21
N ILE A 349 7.38 -14.88 4.24
CA ILE A 349 7.80 -15.76 5.34
C ILE A 349 7.42 -17.20 4.97
N SER A 350 8.45 -18.05 4.81
CA SER A 350 8.29 -19.49 4.65
C SER A 350 8.55 -20.19 5.97
N LEU A 351 7.61 -21.03 6.41
CA LEU A 351 7.74 -21.83 7.62
C LEU A 351 7.83 -23.31 7.28
N PHE A 352 8.72 -24.03 7.96
CA PHE A 352 8.76 -25.49 7.91
C PHE A 352 7.40 -26.07 8.36
N PRO A 353 6.83 -27.09 7.68
CA PRO A 353 5.43 -27.50 7.92
C PRO A 353 5.04 -27.84 9.36
N PRO A 354 5.88 -28.54 10.15
CA PRO A 354 5.65 -28.72 11.59
C PRO A 354 5.52 -27.41 12.38
N LYS A 355 6.39 -26.43 12.10
CA LYS A 355 6.33 -25.10 12.75
C LYS A 355 5.05 -24.36 12.38
N LEU A 356 4.65 -24.41 11.10
CA LEU A 356 3.37 -23.87 10.66
C LEU A 356 2.19 -24.53 11.41
N LYS A 357 2.21 -25.87 11.56
CA LYS A 357 1.16 -26.60 12.28
C LYS A 357 1.05 -26.17 13.75
N ILE A 358 2.17 -25.90 14.42
CA ILE A 358 2.19 -25.37 15.80
C ILE A 358 1.48 -24.01 15.87
N HIS A 359 1.84 -23.07 14.99
CA HIS A 359 1.20 -21.75 15.00
C HIS A 359 -0.30 -21.81 14.68
N LEU A 360 -0.70 -22.65 13.70
CA LEU A 360 -2.11 -22.83 13.36
C LEU A 360 -2.92 -23.45 14.51
N ARG A 361 -2.31 -24.33 15.31
CA ARG A 361 -2.94 -24.89 16.52
C ARG A 361 -3.09 -23.82 17.60
N GLN A 362 -2.07 -23.02 17.85
CA GLN A 362 -2.13 -21.92 18.83
C GLN A 362 -3.21 -20.88 18.48
N ILE A 363 -3.39 -20.56 17.20
CA ILE A 363 -4.47 -19.68 16.74
C ILE A 363 -5.85 -20.30 17.02
N GLU A 364 -6.00 -21.61 16.78
CA GLU A 364 -7.24 -22.32 17.05
C GLU A 364 -7.56 -22.38 18.55
N ASP A 365 -6.56 -22.67 19.37
CA ASP A 365 -6.70 -22.73 20.83
C ASP A 365 -7.07 -21.36 21.39
N PHE A 366 -6.43 -20.28 20.90
CA PHE A 366 -6.77 -18.91 21.31
C PHE A 366 -8.20 -18.51 20.90
N ASN A 367 -8.64 -18.91 19.70
CA ASN A 367 -10.03 -18.71 19.28
C ASN A 367 -11.05 -19.45 20.17
N LYS A 368 -10.72 -20.65 20.67
CA LYS A 368 -11.58 -21.45 21.56
C LYS A 368 -11.69 -20.84 22.96
N MET A 369 -10.63 -20.20 23.45
CA MET A 369 -10.65 -19.54 24.78
C MET A 369 -11.69 -18.42 24.86
N TRP A 370 -11.99 -17.77 23.73
CA TRP A 370 -12.96 -16.67 23.63
C TRP A 370 -14.26 -17.17 23.00
N SER A 371 -15.14 -17.76 23.80
CA SER A 371 -16.45 -18.27 23.36
C SER A 371 -17.49 -17.14 23.28
N VAL A 372 -17.29 -16.22 22.33
CA VAL A 372 -18.21 -15.11 22.04
C VAL A 372 -19.03 -15.45 20.79
N PRO A 373 -20.38 -15.47 20.85
CA PRO A 373 -21.24 -15.64 19.68
C PRO A 373 -21.00 -14.54 18.64
N ARG A 374 -21.14 -14.88 17.35
CA ARG A 374 -20.89 -13.93 16.25
C ARG A 374 -21.86 -12.74 16.20
N GLU A 375 -23.04 -12.92 16.78
CA GLU A 375 -24.09 -11.91 16.87
C GLU A 375 -23.84 -10.89 18.01
N ASP A 376 -22.83 -11.14 18.84
CA ASP A 376 -22.45 -10.27 19.94
C ASP A 376 -21.55 -9.13 19.44
N VAL A 377 -21.78 -7.91 19.96
CA VAL A 377 -20.94 -6.73 19.70
C VAL A 377 -19.49 -6.98 20.14
N GLU A 378 -19.27 -7.85 21.13
CA GLU A 378 -17.94 -8.26 21.57
C GLU A 378 -17.19 -9.13 20.54
N TRP A 379 -17.86 -9.73 19.56
CA TRP A 379 -17.22 -10.57 18.54
C TRP A 379 -16.21 -9.77 17.71
N SER A 380 -16.56 -8.54 17.31
CA SER A 380 -15.64 -7.67 16.57
C SER A 380 -14.40 -7.33 17.40
N ASN A 381 -14.55 -7.13 18.72
CA ASN A 381 -13.42 -6.90 19.62
C ASN A 381 -12.55 -8.15 19.77
N LYS A 382 -13.16 -9.33 19.92
CA LYS A 382 -12.47 -10.62 19.92
C LYS A 382 -11.64 -10.77 18.65
N MET A 383 -12.24 -10.58 17.47
CA MET A 383 -11.55 -10.74 16.19
C MET A 383 -10.42 -9.72 16.02
N ALA A 384 -10.63 -8.47 16.45
CA ALA A 384 -9.57 -7.46 16.46
C ALA A 384 -8.37 -7.88 17.33
N ASN A 385 -8.61 -8.43 18.53
CA ASN A 385 -7.55 -8.88 19.44
C ASN A 385 -6.77 -10.09 18.88
N ILE A 386 -7.49 -11.05 18.27
CA ILE A 386 -6.83 -12.20 17.63
C ILE A 386 -6.02 -11.73 16.41
N SER A 387 -6.58 -10.84 15.59
CA SER A 387 -5.86 -10.23 14.46
C SER A 387 -4.62 -9.47 14.91
N GLU A 388 -4.68 -8.71 15.99
CA GLU A 388 -3.51 -8.04 16.59
C GLU A 388 -2.43 -9.06 16.97
N THR A 389 -2.81 -10.13 17.67
CA THR A 389 -1.91 -11.22 18.07
C THR A 389 -1.28 -11.90 16.85
N ILE A 390 -2.06 -12.13 15.79
CA ILE A 390 -1.56 -12.68 14.53
C ILE A 390 -0.56 -11.72 13.89
N ASN A 391 -0.83 -10.42 13.83
CA ASN A 391 0.10 -9.46 13.23
C ASN A 391 1.39 -9.33 14.03
N GLN A 392 1.32 -9.26 15.36
CA GLN A 392 2.52 -9.25 16.20
C GLN A 392 3.37 -10.49 15.92
N ARG A 393 2.75 -11.66 15.82
CA ARG A 393 3.44 -12.90 15.48
C ARG A 393 4.07 -12.90 14.09
N ILE A 394 3.44 -12.28 13.11
CA ILE A 394 4.02 -12.12 11.77
C ILE A 394 5.26 -11.23 11.84
N LEU A 395 5.23 -10.15 12.61
CA LEU A 395 6.38 -9.29 12.85
C LEU A 395 7.51 -10.07 13.54
N ASP A 396 7.22 -10.83 14.58
CA ASP A 396 8.20 -11.66 15.30
C ASP A 396 8.84 -12.74 14.41
N LEU A 397 8.10 -13.26 13.43
CA LEU A 397 8.57 -14.25 12.46
C LEU A 397 9.33 -13.64 11.29
N SER A 398 9.25 -12.32 11.09
CA SER A 398 9.97 -11.64 10.03
C SER A 398 11.44 -11.47 10.43
N SER A 399 12.35 -12.05 9.64
CA SER A 399 13.80 -11.94 9.86
C SER A 399 14.36 -10.55 9.54
N GLU A 400 13.60 -9.76 8.79
CA GLU A 400 13.92 -8.40 8.38
C GLU A 400 12.77 -7.49 8.80
N ARG A 401 13.02 -6.61 9.78
CA ARG A 401 12.10 -5.51 10.07
C ARG A 401 11.93 -4.66 8.81
N TRP A 402 10.76 -4.09 8.58
CA TRP A 402 10.39 -3.45 7.32
C TRP A 402 11.32 -2.29 6.90
N TRP A 403 12.01 -1.62 7.83
CA TRP A 403 13.05 -0.63 7.51
C TRP A 403 14.35 -1.24 6.95
N ILE A 404 14.53 -2.56 7.09
CA ILE A 404 15.64 -3.31 6.50
C ILE A 404 15.33 -3.65 5.03
N LYS A 405 14.06 -3.89 4.66
CA LYS A 405 13.67 -4.18 3.26
C LYS A 405 13.96 -3.04 2.28
N THR A 406 14.01 -1.79 2.73
CA THR A 406 14.44 -0.64 1.92
C THR A 406 15.96 -0.60 1.71
N ILE A 407 16.73 -1.28 2.56
CA ILE A 407 18.20 -1.35 2.50
C ILE A 407 18.66 -2.62 1.74
N THR A 408 18.01 -3.77 1.95
CA THR A 408 18.52 -5.08 1.50
C THR A 408 18.38 -5.38 0.00
N LYS A 409 17.56 -4.64 -0.76
CA LYS A 409 17.62 -4.71 -2.24
C LYS A 409 18.85 -4.03 -2.82
N LYS A 410 19.51 -3.14 -2.06
CA LYS A 410 20.64 -2.33 -2.52
C LYS A 410 21.97 -3.09 -2.41
N GLU A 411 22.19 -3.84 -1.33
CA GLU A 411 23.50 -4.48 -1.09
C GLU A 411 23.71 -5.80 -1.85
N LYS A 412 22.64 -6.48 -2.30
CA LYS A 412 22.79 -7.73 -3.07
C LYS A 412 23.33 -7.55 -4.49
N PHE A 413 23.25 -6.34 -5.06
CA PHE A 413 23.81 -6.05 -6.39
C PHE A 413 25.24 -5.50 -6.32
N ASP A 414 25.62 -4.83 -5.23
CA ASP A 414 26.97 -4.23 -5.09
C ASP A 414 28.05 -5.26 -4.70
N ILE A 415 27.66 -6.40 -4.11
CA ILE A 415 28.61 -7.46 -3.69
C ILE A 415 29.00 -8.40 -4.84
N LEU A 416 28.22 -8.47 -5.93
CA LEU A 416 28.51 -9.35 -7.08
C LEU A 416 29.33 -8.65 -8.19
N GLY A 417 29.60 -7.35 -8.06
CA GLY A 417 30.37 -6.55 -9.02
C GLY A 417 31.78 -6.16 -8.59
N SER A 418 32.25 -6.62 -7.43
CA SER A 418 33.54 -6.21 -6.84
C SER A 418 34.54 -7.35 -6.56
N VAL A 419 34.29 -8.55 -7.11
CA VAL A 419 35.24 -9.68 -7.04
C VAL A 419 35.55 -10.22 -8.43
N SER A 420 36.13 -9.38 -9.27
CA SER A 420 36.90 -9.81 -10.45
C SER A 420 37.79 -8.64 -10.90
N ASP A 421 38.81 -8.33 -10.10
CA ASP A 421 40.05 -7.65 -10.55
C ASP A 421 40.97 -7.44 -9.34
N ALA A 422 41.68 -8.50 -8.98
CA ALA A 422 42.93 -8.40 -8.25
C ALA A 422 43.75 -9.65 -8.63
N GLY A 423 44.47 -9.52 -9.75
CA GLY A 423 45.52 -10.47 -10.10
C GLY A 423 46.59 -10.49 -9.01
N ASN A 424 47.10 -11.69 -8.73
CA ASN A 424 48.41 -11.89 -8.15
C ASN A 424 49.09 -12.97 -9.00
N ASP A 425 49.82 -12.50 -10.01
CA ASP A 425 51.09 -13.11 -10.34
C ASP A 425 52.11 -12.66 -9.29
N VAL A 426 52.98 -13.58 -8.89
CA VAL A 426 54.42 -13.42 -8.58
C VAL A 426 54.85 -14.38 -7.45
N TYR A 427 55.69 -15.35 -7.87
CA TYR A 427 56.46 -16.40 -7.17
C TYR A 427 55.75 -17.67 -6.67
#